data_AF-A0A4Q0S6C7-F1
#
_entry.id   AF-A0A4Q0S6C7-F1
#
_cell.length_a   1.000
_cell.length_b   1.000
_cell.length_c   1.000
_cell.angle_alpha   90.00
_cell.angle_beta   90.00
_cell.angle_gamma   90.00
#
_symmetry.space_group_name_H-M   'P 1'
#
loop_
_entity.id
_entity.type
_entity.pdbx_description
1 polymer ?
#
loop_
_entity_poly.entity_id
_entity_poly.type
_entity_poly.pdbx_seq_one_letter_code
_entity_poly.pdbx_strand_id
1 'polypeptide(L)'
;LPLIHLKKLLKIDDGAASDPENGFIVVTQVGSQTFGIVVDGVFHTEEIVVKPMSTKLRHIDMFSGNTILGDGAVIMIIDPNGIAKALGAAGSSAHD
;
A
#
# COMPACT_ATOMS: atom_id res chain seq x y z
N LEU A 1 8.73 7.23 13.57
CA LEU A 1 8.07 7.02 12.25
C LEU A 1 6.96 5.99 12.45
N PRO A 2 5.67 6.33 12.30
CA PRO A 2 4.60 5.34 12.37
C PRO A 2 4.77 4.31 11.24
N LEU A 3 4.53 3.04 11.55
CA LEU A 3 4.66 1.93 10.59
C LEU A 3 3.30 1.29 10.33
N ILE A 4 3.05 0.95 9.07
CA ILE A 4 1.86 0.20 8.65
C ILE A 4 2.26 -1.00 7.80
N HIS A 5 1.70 -2.17 8.13
CA HIS A 5 1.91 -3.38 7.32
C HIS A 5 0.98 -3.38 6.12
N LEU A 6 1.54 -3.37 4.92
CA LEU A 6 0.75 -3.32 3.68
C LEU A 6 -0.18 -4.53 3.58
N LYS A 7 0.29 -5.73 3.92
CA LYS A 7 -0.52 -6.96 3.88
C LYS A 7 -1.77 -6.89 4.75
N LYS A 8 -1.65 -6.34 5.97
CA LYS A 8 -2.76 -6.16 6.91
C LYS A 8 -3.73 -5.09 6.41
N LEU A 9 -3.19 -3.99 5.89
CA LEU A 9 -3.99 -2.90 5.33
C LEU A 9 -4.84 -3.37 4.14
N LEU A 10 -4.26 -4.20 3.27
CA LEU A 10 -4.93 -4.77 2.11
C LEU A 10 -5.78 -6.00 2.44
N LYS A 11 -5.75 -6.50 3.68
CA LYS A 11 -6.44 -7.73 4.12
C LYS A 11 -6.09 -8.96 3.27
N ILE A 12 -4.81 -9.06 2.91
CA ILE A 12 -4.25 -10.18 2.16
C ILE A 12 -3.35 -11.04 3.04
N ASP A 13 -3.36 -10.80 4.36
CA ASP A 13 -2.70 -11.68 5.30
C ASP A 13 -3.46 -13.02 5.39
N ASP A 14 -2.70 -14.09 5.24
CA ASP A 14 -3.16 -15.49 5.31
C ASP A 14 -3.14 -16.04 6.74
N GLY A 15 -3.01 -15.16 7.74
CA GLY A 15 -2.85 -15.53 9.15
C GLY A 15 -1.44 -16.00 9.52
N ALA A 16 -0.49 -16.05 8.58
CA ALA A 16 0.91 -16.30 8.90
C ALA A 16 1.51 -15.10 9.65
N ALA A 17 2.20 -15.39 10.76
CA ALA A 17 2.94 -14.38 11.50
C ALA A 17 3.90 -13.66 10.54
N SER A 18 3.83 -12.33 10.45
CA SER A 18 4.89 -11.56 9.80
C SER A 18 6.16 -11.75 10.59
N ASP A 19 7.18 -12.34 9.96
CA ASP A 19 8.54 -12.32 10.48
C ASP A 19 9.01 -10.85 10.52
N PRO A 20 9.23 -10.27 11.72
CA PRO A 20 9.67 -8.88 11.83
C PRO A 20 11.06 -8.64 11.24
N GLU A 21 11.87 -9.69 11.08
CA GLU A 21 13.25 -9.59 10.58
C GLU A 21 13.36 -9.74 9.05
N ASN A 22 12.28 -10.17 8.37
CA ASN A 22 12.26 -10.39 6.92
C ASN A 22 11.28 -9.45 6.20
N GLY A 23 11.57 -8.14 6.24
CA GLY A 23 10.77 -7.15 5.52
C GLY A 23 11.53 -5.86 5.23
N PHE A 24 11.03 -5.12 4.26
CA PHE A 24 11.54 -3.80 3.89
C PHE A 24 10.58 -2.72 4.37
N ILE A 25 11.11 -1.54 4.68
CA ILE A 25 10.32 -0.37 5.05
C ILE A 25 10.45 0.68 3.94
N VAL A 26 9.35 0.96 3.25
CA VAL A 26 9.26 2.06 2.30
C VAL A 26 8.87 3.32 3.08
N VAL A 27 9.83 4.23 3.28
CA VAL A 27 9.58 5.52 3.93
C VAL A 27 8.91 6.46 2.93
N THR A 28 7.69 6.89 3.25
CA THR A 28 6.84 7.70 2.38
C THR A 28 6.47 9.01 3.07
N GLN A 29 6.47 10.10 2.30
CA GLN A 29 5.98 11.40 2.75
C GLN A 29 4.80 11.85 1.89
N VAL A 30 3.68 12.15 2.54
CA VAL A 30 2.46 12.68 1.91
C VAL A 30 2.09 13.98 2.62
N GLY A 31 2.33 15.11 1.96
CA GLY A 31 2.21 16.43 2.58
C GLY A 31 3.14 16.56 3.80
N SER A 32 2.57 16.84 4.98
CA SER A 32 3.30 16.91 6.26
C SER A 32 3.43 15.56 6.97
N GLN A 33 2.75 14.50 6.49
CA GLN A 33 2.77 13.19 7.13
C GLN A 33 3.92 12.35 6.59
N THR A 34 4.75 11.82 7.49
CA THR A 34 5.82 10.86 7.14
C THR A 34 5.54 9.55 7.84
N PHE A 35 5.52 8.45 7.10
CA PHE A 35 5.23 7.11 7.62
C PHE A 35 6.03 6.04 6.87
N GLY A 36 6.18 4.87 7.48
CA GLY A 36 6.82 3.70 6.86
C GLY A 36 5.77 2.66 6.47
N ILE A 37 5.90 2.10 5.28
CA ILE A 37 5.09 0.98 4.81
C ILE A 37 5.96 -0.28 4.88
N VAL A 38 5.57 -1.25 5.68
CA VAL A 38 6.23 -2.54 5.78
C VAL A 38 5.75 -3.42 4.63
N VAL A 39 6.70 -3.91 3.82
CA VAL A 39 6.49 -4.77 2.64
C VAL A 39 7.44 -5.96 2.69
N ASP A 40 7.11 -7.03 1.97
CA ASP A 40 7.91 -8.26 1.99
C ASP A 40 9.21 -8.13 1.17
N GLY A 41 9.21 -7.28 0.13
CA GLY A 41 10.32 -7.13 -0.80
C GLY A 41 10.28 -5.83 -1.58
N VAL A 42 11.44 -5.39 -2.05
CA VAL A 42 11.58 -4.30 -3.02
C VAL A 42 12.33 -4.84 -4.22
N PHE A 43 11.70 -4.76 -5.39
CA PHE A 43 12.30 -5.14 -6.68
C PHE A 43 13.02 -3.92 -7.29
N HIS A 44 13.33 -3.98 -8.59
CA HIS A 44 13.87 -2.85 -9.33
C HIS A 44 12.78 -1.87 -9.79
N THR A 45 13.20 -0.70 -10.26
CA THR A 45 12.32 0.25 -10.95
C THR A 45 11.97 -0.26 -12.35
N GLU A 46 10.72 -0.12 -12.75
CA GLU A 46 10.22 -0.49 -14.07
C GLU A 46 9.31 0.60 -14.64
N GLU A 47 9.35 0.81 -15.95
CA GLU A 47 8.42 1.70 -16.65
C GLU A 47 7.13 0.95 -16.95
N ILE A 48 6.01 1.48 -16.47
CA ILE A 48 4.69 0.86 -16.64
C ILE A 48 3.70 1.80 -17.30
N VAL A 49 2.75 1.23 -18.04
CA VAL A 49 1.57 1.95 -18.50
C VAL A 49 0.45 1.77 -17.49
N VAL A 50 0.06 2.86 -16.84
CA VAL A 50 -1.05 2.85 -15.87
C VAL A 50 -2.39 2.80 -16.59
N LYS A 51 -3.20 1.80 -16.26
CA LYS A 51 -4.62 1.72 -16.62
C LYS A 51 -5.43 2.27 -15.44
N PRO A 52 -6.33 3.26 -15.67
CA PRO A 52 -7.14 3.80 -14.60
C PRO A 52 -8.10 2.74 -14.05
N MET A 53 -8.39 2.81 -12.75
CA MET A 53 -9.38 1.94 -12.12
C MET A 53 -10.75 2.11 -12.78
N SER A 54 -11.45 0.99 -12.98
CA SER A 54 -12.84 1.00 -13.47
C SER A 54 -13.71 1.81 -12.51
N THR A 55 -14.73 2.47 -13.04
CA THR A 55 -15.64 3.31 -12.24
C THR A 55 -16.27 2.57 -11.06
N LYS A 56 -16.50 1.26 -11.20
CA LYS A 56 -17.02 0.40 -10.14
C LYS A 56 -16.05 0.24 -8.95
N LEU A 57 -14.74 0.35 -9.18
CA LEU A 57 -13.70 0.13 -8.17
C LEU A 57 -13.07 1.43 -7.65
N ARG A 58 -13.46 2.59 -8.19
CA ARG A 58 -12.91 3.91 -7.77
C ARG A 58 -13.11 4.27 -6.31
N HIS A 59 -14.02 3.58 -5.61
CA HIS A 59 -14.24 3.77 -4.16
C HIS A 59 -13.13 3.13 -3.29
N ILE A 60 -12.22 2.35 -3.91
CA ILE A 60 -11.09 1.75 -3.21
C ILE A 60 -9.92 2.73 -3.28
N ASP A 61 -9.86 3.65 -2.31
CA ASP A 61 -8.87 4.73 -2.24
C ASP A 61 -7.41 4.24 -2.12
N MET A 62 -7.17 2.94 -1.90
CA MET A 62 -5.83 2.36 -1.78
C MET A 62 -5.07 2.25 -3.11
N PHE A 63 -5.77 2.32 -4.24
CA PHE A 63 -5.19 2.08 -5.56
C PHE A 63 -5.45 3.25 -6.51
N SER A 64 -4.39 3.74 -7.16
CA SER A 64 -4.51 4.77 -8.20
C SER A 64 -4.77 4.17 -9.59
N GLY A 65 -4.45 2.88 -9.77
CA GLY A 65 -4.58 2.19 -11.05
C GLY A 65 -4.12 0.74 -10.97
N ASN A 66 -4.08 0.12 -12.14
CA ASN A 66 -3.47 -1.18 -12.34
C ASN A 66 -2.67 -1.18 -13.64
N THR A 67 -1.85 -2.20 -13.83
CA THR A 67 -1.27 -2.52 -15.14
C THR A 67 -1.31 -4.02 -15.37
N ILE A 68 -1.16 -4.43 -16.62
CA ILE A 68 -1.12 -5.84 -17.02
C ILE A 68 0.22 -6.04 -17.74
N LEU A 69 1.03 -6.95 -17.21
CA LEU A 69 2.31 -7.32 -17.80
C LEU A 69 2.12 -8.20 -19.05
N GLY A 70 3.20 -8.39 -19.81
CA GLY A 70 3.17 -9.22 -21.03
C GLY A 70 2.84 -10.70 -20.79
N ASP A 71 3.06 -11.19 -19.56
CA ASP A 71 2.70 -12.53 -19.11
C ASP A 71 1.26 -12.64 -18.57
N GLY A 72 0.52 -11.52 -18.55
CA GLY A 72 -0.84 -11.44 -18.06
C GLY A 72 -0.96 -11.17 -16.55
N ALA A 73 0.14 -11.03 -15.82
CA ALA A 73 0.10 -10.66 -14.40
C ALA A 73 -0.49 -9.26 -14.23
N VAL A 74 -1.40 -9.12 -13.26
CA VAL A 74 -2.01 -7.83 -12.91
C VAL A 74 -1.26 -7.24 -11.74
N ILE A 75 -0.73 -6.03 -11.92
CA ILE A 75 -0.08 -5.27 -10.86
C ILE A 75 -1.00 -4.14 -10.42
N MET A 76 -1.21 -4.03 -9.12
CA MET A 76 -1.98 -2.94 -8.50
C MET A 76 -1.03 -1.80 -8.12
N ILE A 77 -1.39 -0.57 -8.47
CA ILE A 77 -0.59 0.62 -8.16
C ILE A 77 -1.14 1.26 -6.90
N ILE A 78 -0.34 1.25 -5.84
CA ILE A 78 -0.70 1.80 -4.53
C ILE A 78 -0.75 3.34 -4.59
N ASP A 79 -1.80 3.93 -4.02
CA ASP A 79 -1.87 5.37 -3.78
C ASP A 79 -1.43 5.68 -2.33
N PRO A 80 -0.28 6.36 -2.13
CA PRO A 80 0.18 6.71 -0.80
C PRO A 80 -0.78 7.67 -0.07
N ASN A 81 -1.59 8.46 -0.79
CA ASN A 81 -2.63 9.29 -0.17
C ASN A 81 -3.73 8.45 0.47
N GLY A 82 -4.13 7.34 -0.19
CA GLY A 82 -5.06 6.37 0.35
C GLY A 82 -4.57 5.75 1.65
N ILE A 83 -3.28 5.38 1.67
CA ILE A 83 -2.63 4.84 2.88
C ILE A 83 -2.58 5.89 4.00
N ALA A 84 -2.20 7.12 3.69
CA ALA A 84 -2.16 8.21 4.66
C ALA A 84 -3.55 8.49 5.29
N LYS A 85 -4.63 8.43 4.50
CA LYS A 85 -6.01 8.54 5.02
C LYS A 85 -6.34 7.41 5.99
N ALA A 86 -5.98 6.16 5.68
CA ALA A 86 -6.22 5.03 6.58
C ALA A 86 -5.40 5.13 7.87
N LEU A 87 -4.17 5.67 7.81
CA LEU A 87 -3.38 5.99 8.99
C LEU A 87 -4.03 7.06 9.85
N GLY A 88 -4.53 8.14 9.24
CA GLY A 88 -5.25 9.21 9.95
C GLY A 88 -6.52 8.72 10.66
N ALA A 89 -7.26 7.80 10.04
CA ALA A 89 -8.43 7.15 10.66
C ALA A 89 -8.05 6.15 11.77
N ALA A 90 -6.89 5.51 11.69
CA ALA A 90 -6.38 4.60 12.72
C ALA A 90 -5.72 5.32 13.92
N GLY A 91 -5.32 6.59 13.75
CA GLY A 91 -4.70 7.40 14.81
C GLY A 91 -5.69 8.05 15.78
N SER A 92 -6.98 8.17 15.42
CA SER A 92 -8.01 8.79 16.28
C SER A 92 -8.64 7.83 17.29
N SER A 93 -8.38 6.52 17.21
CA SER A 93 -8.93 5.51 18.12
C SER A 93 -7.97 5.11 19.26
N ALA A 94 -6.81 5.77 19.37
CA ALA A 94 -5.80 5.50 20.41
C ALA A 94 -5.79 6.54 21.56
N HIS A 95 -6.78 7.44 21.58
CA HIS A 95 -7.01 8.44 22.64
C HIS A 95 -8.47 8.38 23.12
N ASP A 96 -8.84 7.27 23.76
CA ASP A 96 -9.96 7.19 24.72
C ASP A 96 -9.66 6.07 25.74
#